data_AF-A0A7C5JGU1-F1
#
_entry.id   AF-A0A7C5JGU1-F1
#
_cell.length_a   1.000
_cell.length_b   1.000
_cell.length_c   1.000
_cell.angle_alpha   90.00
_cell.angle_beta   90.00
_cell.angle_gamma   90.00
#
_symmetry.space_group_name_H-M   'P 1'
#
loop_
_entity.id
_entity.type
_entity.pdbx_description
1 polymer ?
#
loop_
_entity_poly.entity_id
_entity_poly.type
_entity_poly.pdbx_seq_one_letter_code
_entity_poly.pdbx_strand_id
1 'polypeptide(L)'
;MITGYSPLSSNINFWPSFFGDMPPWLNNVGFINYEIYEKGSSREVSGQLAILTRIAIPFFGIPGIELAFLNNGTMTVVNFRATTLPGFALSLTDLNISLLIKNNWLKAVEWDNTQWVPIMEGLDPKPFAVTLGGVAINFSLPDEFEFDSSALTASIDAVELGNTGIILEMTGIIPYLSSQQTSPNGHPEFRGVGINNITVHLPFPISQGGANGTLEGNKILIGNTGFSGEIRLSAGGTQLLQANLGNFNASLTCFSMTFFQNSIVGSDICGTMQIPGFSNASGNPAEIDINVHFGEGGDFLITASDEQGLQDLKIPNVLTMKLKSLSVGKRDDRFYVAVSGKLDFEQKSGAIGQFLPKDVEITKLLIWDDGSWEFEGGSLVLPKAFVLPMGPVKLSITALHIGSDERNGVKYKYVGFDGGISINPAGIDARGDGLKYYFAEDGSDHFFRIEGVGIDEIVVVVLWKLVALIKVQYMLFSFESSDSRIARALLN
;
A
#
# COMPACT_ATOMS: atom_id res chain seq x y z
N MET A 1 17.04 -52.81 22.08
CA MET A 1 17.22 -52.24 23.44
C MET A 1 18.10 -51.03 23.31
N ILE A 2 17.66 -49.89 23.84
CA ILE A 2 18.45 -48.66 23.90
C ILE A 2 19.53 -48.90 24.96
N THR A 3 20.81 -48.74 24.60
CA THR A 3 21.92 -48.79 25.56
C THR A 3 21.72 -47.72 26.64
N GLY A 4 21.73 -48.10 27.91
CA GLY A 4 21.55 -47.18 29.04
C GLY A 4 20.11 -46.93 29.48
N TYR A 5 19.12 -47.64 28.92
CA TYR A 5 17.73 -47.60 29.40
C TYR A 5 17.55 -48.45 30.66
N SER A 6 17.09 -47.82 31.74
CA SER A 6 16.81 -48.46 33.02
C SER A 6 15.30 -48.35 33.33
N PRO A 7 14.50 -49.40 33.11
CA PRO A 7 13.04 -49.31 33.27
C PRO A 7 12.65 -49.00 34.72
N LEU A 8 11.55 -48.27 34.92
CA LEU A 8 11.10 -47.92 36.28
C LEU A 8 10.82 -49.18 37.11
N SER A 9 10.31 -50.24 36.47
CA SER A 9 10.08 -51.54 37.11
C SER A 9 11.31 -52.13 37.80
N SER A 10 12.52 -51.89 37.29
CA SER A 10 13.77 -52.38 37.92
C SER A 10 14.35 -51.43 38.97
N ASN A 11 13.82 -50.20 39.07
CA ASN A 11 14.31 -49.17 39.99
C ASN A 11 13.34 -48.90 41.16
N ILE A 12 12.10 -49.36 41.06
CA ILE A 12 11.12 -49.32 42.15
C ILE A 12 11.41 -50.49 43.09
N ASN A 13 12.12 -50.22 44.18
CA ASN A 13 12.47 -51.23 45.19
C ASN A 13 11.25 -51.75 45.99
N PHE A 14 10.14 -51.01 45.98
CA PHE A 14 8.92 -51.37 46.68
C PHE A 14 7.68 -50.95 45.88
N TRP A 15 6.95 -51.92 45.35
CA TRP A 15 5.62 -51.72 44.79
C TRP A 15 4.58 -52.06 45.88
N PRO A 16 3.76 -51.10 46.33
CA PRO A 16 2.81 -51.36 47.39
C PRO A 16 1.77 -52.40 46.95
N SER A 17 1.66 -53.51 47.71
CA SER A 17 0.78 -54.63 47.37
C SER A 17 -0.71 -54.25 47.27
N PHE A 18 -1.12 -53.15 47.90
CA PHE A 18 -2.49 -52.64 47.80
C PHE A 18 -2.83 -52.08 46.40
N PHE A 19 -1.83 -51.76 45.58
CA PHE A 19 -2.02 -51.40 44.17
C PHE A 19 -2.07 -52.62 43.23
N GLY A 20 -1.99 -53.85 43.77
CA GLY A 20 -1.97 -55.10 42.99
C GLY A 20 -0.59 -55.40 42.40
N ASP A 21 -0.56 -56.21 41.33
CA ASP A 21 0.67 -56.53 40.61
C ASP A 21 1.28 -55.29 39.96
N MET A 22 2.61 -55.23 39.90
CA MET A 22 3.31 -54.13 39.25
C MET A 22 2.93 -54.08 37.76
N PRO A 23 2.41 -52.93 37.28
CA PRO A 23 1.81 -52.89 35.96
C PRO A 23 2.87 -52.97 34.85
N PRO A 24 2.60 -53.72 33.75
CA PRO A 24 3.59 -53.93 32.67
C PRO A 24 4.08 -52.65 31.98
N TRP A 25 3.30 -51.56 32.01
CA TRP A 25 3.67 -50.29 31.38
C TRP A 25 4.90 -49.64 32.03
N LEU A 26 5.26 -50.01 33.27
CA LEU A 26 6.50 -49.56 33.92
C LEU A 26 7.77 -50.08 33.26
N ASN A 27 7.66 -51.10 32.38
CA ASN A 27 8.77 -51.51 31.50
C ASN A 27 8.92 -50.61 30.27
N ASN A 28 7.91 -49.79 29.97
CA ASN A 28 7.92 -48.86 28.84
C ASN A 28 8.31 -47.43 29.26
N VAL A 29 8.48 -47.18 30.56
CA VAL A 29 8.96 -45.92 31.12
C VAL A 29 10.25 -46.19 31.88
N GLY A 30 11.31 -45.44 31.63
CA GLY A 30 12.61 -45.69 32.26
C GLY A 30 13.56 -44.51 32.15
N PHE A 31 14.62 -44.54 32.95
CA PHE A 31 15.67 -43.52 32.94
C PHE A 31 16.66 -43.79 31.81
N ILE A 32 17.09 -42.73 31.15
CA ILE A 32 18.26 -42.71 30.26
C ILE A 32 19.16 -41.54 30.67
N ASN A 33 20.47 -41.67 30.43
CA ASN A 33 21.44 -40.58 30.60
C ASN A 33 21.33 -39.86 31.97
N TYR A 34 21.21 -40.63 33.06
CA TYR A 34 21.03 -40.06 34.40
C TYR A 34 22.32 -40.12 35.22
N GLU A 35 22.48 -39.12 36.09
CA GLU A 35 23.59 -38.97 37.02
C GLU A 35 23.05 -38.72 38.43
N ILE A 36 23.79 -39.20 39.43
CA ILE A 36 23.47 -39.01 40.86
C ILE A 36 24.62 -38.22 41.48
N TYR A 37 24.29 -37.11 42.14
CA TYR A 37 25.25 -36.26 42.83
C TYR A 37 24.93 -36.20 44.32
N GLU A 38 25.98 -36.25 45.14
CA GLU A 38 25.89 -35.95 46.57
C GLU A 38 26.53 -34.59 46.83
N LYS A 39 25.76 -33.65 47.40
CA LYS A 39 26.19 -32.29 47.71
C LYS A 39 25.93 -32.00 49.18
N GLY A 40 26.91 -32.30 50.02
CA GLY A 40 26.78 -32.19 51.47
C GLY A 40 25.74 -33.17 52.02
N SER A 41 24.66 -32.66 52.62
CA SER A 41 23.51 -33.46 53.09
C SER A 41 22.41 -33.65 52.04
N SER A 42 22.58 -33.11 50.84
CA SER A 42 21.64 -33.24 49.73
C SER A 42 22.06 -34.34 48.75
N ARG A 43 21.06 -35.08 48.26
CA ARG A 43 21.23 -36.04 47.15
C ARG A 43 20.35 -35.61 45.98
N GLU A 44 21.00 -35.30 44.86
CA GLU A 44 20.36 -34.87 43.62
C GLU A 44 20.50 -35.96 42.55
N VAL A 45 19.45 -36.15 41.76
CA VAL A 45 19.42 -37.03 40.60
C VAL A 45 18.98 -36.19 39.41
N SER A 46 19.72 -36.19 38.32
CA SER A 46 19.26 -35.55 37.08
C SER A 46 19.45 -36.48 35.90
N GLY A 47 18.54 -36.44 34.94
CA GLY A 47 18.64 -37.25 33.74
C GLY A 47 17.42 -37.07 32.86
N GLN A 48 17.11 -38.07 32.05
CA GLN A 48 15.96 -38.05 31.17
C GLN A 48 15.06 -39.26 31.44
N LEU A 49 13.76 -39.02 31.47
CA LEU A 49 12.73 -40.05 31.48
C LEU A 49 12.34 -40.37 30.04
N ALA A 50 12.58 -41.60 29.61
CA ALA A 50 12.20 -42.10 28.30
C ALA A 50 10.94 -42.97 28.42
N ILE A 51 9.96 -42.67 27.57
CA ILE A 51 8.72 -43.42 27.42
C ILE A 51 8.76 -44.00 26.01
N LEU A 52 8.83 -45.32 25.89
CA LEU A 52 9.05 -46.06 24.63
C LEU A 52 7.86 -46.02 23.66
N THR A 53 6.94 -45.08 23.87
CA THR A 53 5.77 -44.80 23.06
C THR A 53 5.52 -43.30 23.05
N ARG A 54 4.97 -42.79 21.95
CA ARG A 54 4.39 -41.43 21.89
C ARG A 54 3.24 -41.32 22.88
N ILE A 55 3.30 -40.36 23.79
CA ILE A 55 2.11 -39.95 24.55
C ILE A 55 1.41 -38.84 23.78
N ALA A 56 0.24 -39.17 23.22
CA ALA A 56 -0.68 -38.22 22.62
C ALA A 56 -2.08 -38.47 23.19
N ILE A 57 -2.75 -37.41 23.63
CA ILE A 57 -4.10 -37.47 24.18
C ILE A 57 -5.02 -36.53 23.38
N PRO A 58 -6.28 -36.92 23.11
CA PRO A 58 -7.24 -36.01 22.48
C PRO A 58 -7.39 -34.74 23.30
N PHE A 59 -7.32 -33.58 22.65
CA PHE A 59 -7.43 -32.30 23.33
C PHE A 59 -8.91 -31.98 23.61
N PHE A 60 -9.34 -32.26 24.85
CA PHE A 60 -10.62 -31.83 25.45
C PHE A 60 -11.84 -31.85 24.51
N GLY A 61 -12.04 -32.96 23.79
CA GLY A 61 -13.23 -33.15 22.96
C GLY A 61 -13.26 -32.36 21.65
N ILE A 62 -12.14 -31.73 21.25
CA ILE A 62 -12.00 -31.10 19.93
C ILE A 62 -11.50 -32.16 18.93
N PRO A 63 -12.33 -32.58 17.95
CA PRO A 63 -11.92 -33.59 16.98
C PRO A 63 -10.72 -33.11 16.15
N GLY A 64 -9.76 -34.00 15.92
CA GLY A 64 -8.58 -33.69 15.10
C GLY A 64 -7.50 -32.89 15.83
N ILE A 65 -7.64 -32.60 17.13
CA ILE A 65 -6.59 -31.96 17.93
C ILE A 65 -6.11 -32.92 19.03
N GLU A 66 -4.80 -33.11 19.12
CA GLU A 66 -4.16 -33.95 20.13
C GLU A 66 -3.07 -33.15 20.86
N LEU A 67 -2.97 -33.34 22.16
CA LEU A 67 -1.83 -32.87 22.95
C LEU A 67 -0.80 -33.99 23.00
N ALA A 68 0.43 -33.73 22.57
CA ALA A 68 1.51 -34.70 22.62
C ALA A 68 2.72 -34.16 23.39
N PHE A 69 3.37 -35.04 24.13
CA PHE A 69 4.67 -34.74 24.72
C PHE A 69 5.76 -35.04 23.70
N LEU A 70 6.79 -34.19 23.64
CA LEU A 70 7.71 -34.16 22.52
C LEU A 70 8.33 -35.54 22.24
N ASN A 71 8.31 -35.89 20.96
CA ASN A 71 8.74 -37.17 20.42
C ASN A 71 10.14 -37.06 19.82
N ASN A 72 11.04 -37.97 20.20
CA ASN A 72 12.29 -38.23 19.50
C ASN A 72 12.14 -39.53 18.71
N GLY A 73 11.72 -39.41 17.45
CA GLY A 73 11.27 -40.56 16.67
C GLY A 73 10.01 -41.18 17.27
N THR A 74 10.12 -42.40 17.82
CA THR A 74 8.99 -43.17 18.35
C THR A 74 8.82 -43.10 19.87
N MET A 75 9.69 -42.38 20.59
CA MET A 75 9.68 -42.30 22.06
C MET A 75 9.53 -40.86 22.56
N THR A 76 8.86 -40.68 23.71
CA THR A 76 8.79 -39.41 24.43
C THR A 76 9.94 -39.32 25.43
N VAL A 77 10.63 -38.17 25.47
CA VAL A 77 11.75 -37.92 26.39
C VAL A 77 11.49 -36.66 27.21
N VAL A 78 11.64 -36.74 28.53
CA VAL A 78 11.42 -35.63 29.47
C VAL A 78 12.64 -35.46 30.35
N ASN A 79 13.24 -34.27 30.38
CA ASN A 79 14.35 -34.00 31.31
C ASN A 79 13.79 -33.80 32.72
N PHE A 80 14.51 -34.34 33.71
CA PHE A 80 14.14 -34.16 35.11
C PHE A 80 15.36 -33.90 36.00
N ARG A 81 15.11 -33.22 37.11
CA ARG A 81 16.00 -33.09 38.25
C ARG A 81 15.21 -33.35 39.53
N ALA A 82 15.68 -34.25 40.37
CA ALA A 82 15.06 -34.59 41.64
C ALA A 82 16.05 -34.42 42.79
N THR A 83 15.66 -33.69 43.83
CA THR A 83 16.32 -33.69 45.14
C THR A 83 15.58 -34.68 46.03
N THR A 84 16.31 -35.57 46.71
CA THR A 84 15.71 -36.66 47.50
C THR A 84 15.99 -36.57 48.99
N LEU A 85 16.97 -35.76 49.41
CA LEU A 85 17.33 -35.52 50.81
C LEU A 85 17.72 -34.05 51.01
N PRO A 86 17.40 -33.43 52.18
CA PRO A 86 16.56 -33.95 53.26
C PRO A 86 15.05 -33.94 52.96
N GLY A 87 14.65 -33.35 51.83
CA GLY A 87 13.26 -33.32 51.34
C GLY A 87 13.18 -33.75 49.88
N PHE A 88 11.96 -33.98 49.41
CA PHE A 88 11.71 -34.32 48.00
C PHE A 88 11.33 -33.08 47.21
N ALA A 89 12.06 -32.82 46.14
CA ALA A 89 11.69 -31.86 45.11
C ALA A 89 11.93 -32.49 43.74
N LEU A 90 11.02 -32.31 42.79
CA LEU A 90 11.11 -32.75 41.41
C LEU A 90 10.89 -31.56 40.50
N SER A 91 11.82 -31.35 39.57
CA SER A 91 11.71 -30.38 38.50
C SER A 91 11.74 -31.14 37.17
N LEU A 92 10.70 -30.96 36.36
CA LEU A 92 10.70 -31.36 34.96
C LEU A 92 11.09 -30.12 34.16
N THR A 93 12.26 -30.13 33.55
CA THR A 93 12.81 -28.97 32.86
C THR A 93 12.71 -29.13 31.35
N ASP A 94 12.65 -28.01 30.63
CA ASP A 94 12.60 -27.98 29.17
C ASP A 94 11.51 -28.90 28.60
N LEU A 95 10.34 -28.90 29.25
CA LEU A 95 9.20 -29.64 28.78
C LEU A 95 8.77 -29.07 27.44
N ASN A 96 8.77 -29.93 26.44
CA ASN A 96 8.27 -29.62 25.13
C ASN A 96 6.92 -30.33 24.93
N ILE A 97 5.89 -29.55 24.63
CA ILE A 97 4.50 -30.01 24.50
C ILE A 97 3.99 -29.53 23.16
N SER A 98 3.54 -30.45 22.31
CA SER A 98 3.02 -30.12 20.98
C SER A 98 1.51 -30.28 20.92
N LEU A 99 0.83 -29.26 20.40
CA LEU A 99 -0.55 -29.36 19.94
C LEU A 99 -0.54 -29.84 18.49
N LEU A 100 -0.96 -31.07 18.26
CA LEU A 100 -1.06 -31.69 16.94
C LEU A 100 -2.44 -31.42 16.36
N ILE A 101 -2.48 -30.92 15.15
CA ILE A 101 -3.69 -30.58 14.43
C ILE A 101 -3.75 -31.45 13.17
N LYS A 102 -4.60 -32.48 13.22
CA LYS A 102 -4.88 -33.41 12.13
C LYS A 102 -6.02 -32.86 11.29
N ASN A 103 -5.67 -32.05 10.29
CA ASN A 103 -6.63 -31.58 9.30
C ASN A 103 -5.96 -31.44 7.92
N ASN A 104 -6.78 -31.17 6.90
CA ASN A 104 -6.30 -30.95 5.53
C ASN A 104 -6.05 -29.47 5.22
N TRP A 105 -6.26 -28.57 6.19
CA TRP A 105 -6.21 -27.13 6.03
C TRP A 105 -4.85 -26.53 6.41
N LEU A 106 -4.12 -27.20 7.30
CA LEU A 106 -2.78 -26.85 7.75
C LEU A 106 -1.90 -28.05 7.46
N LYS A 107 -1.08 -27.96 6.41
CA LYS A 107 -0.16 -29.03 6.02
C LYS A 107 1.26 -28.61 6.32
N ALA A 108 1.94 -29.35 7.17
CA ALA A 108 3.36 -29.13 7.40
C ALA A 108 4.13 -29.42 6.11
N VAL A 109 4.97 -28.48 5.68
CA VAL A 109 5.75 -28.56 4.44
C VAL A 109 7.21 -28.22 4.70
N GLU A 110 8.08 -28.66 3.79
CA GLU A 110 9.50 -28.32 3.75
C GLU A 110 9.93 -27.98 2.33
N TRP A 111 10.99 -27.18 2.19
CA TRP A 111 11.52 -26.80 0.88
C TRP A 111 12.49 -27.86 0.36
N ASP A 112 12.08 -28.65 -0.63
CA ASP A 112 12.93 -29.64 -1.30
C ASP A 112 13.63 -29.01 -2.51
N ASN A 113 14.50 -28.04 -2.24
CA ASN A 113 15.37 -27.28 -3.17
C ASN A 113 14.67 -26.51 -4.31
N THR A 114 13.51 -26.95 -4.77
CA THR A 114 12.79 -26.51 -5.97
C THR A 114 11.33 -26.21 -5.71
N GLN A 115 10.73 -26.85 -4.71
CA GLN A 115 9.32 -26.70 -4.37
C GLN A 115 9.07 -27.05 -2.91
N TRP A 116 7.96 -26.53 -2.38
CA TRP A 116 7.42 -26.95 -1.10
C TRP A 116 6.78 -28.33 -1.24
N VAL A 117 7.18 -29.27 -0.38
CA VAL A 117 6.64 -30.63 -0.33
C VAL A 117 6.10 -30.93 1.07
N PRO A 118 5.03 -31.73 1.22
CA PRO A 118 4.55 -32.14 2.54
C PRO A 118 5.62 -32.93 3.30
N ILE A 119 5.78 -32.62 4.60
CA ILE A 119 6.60 -33.44 5.50
C ILE A 119 5.86 -34.75 5.75
N MET A 120 6.54 -35.89 5.61
CA MET A 120 5.94 -37.22 5.77
C MET A 120 6.41 -37.90 7.06
N GLU A 121 5.48 -38.47 7.83
CA GLU A 121 5.76 -39.40 8.94
C GLU A 121 5.39 -40.83 8.49
N GLY A 122 6.34 -41.53 7.89
CA GLY A 122 6.09 -42.84 7.27
C GLY A 122 5.40 -42.69 5.91
N LEU A 123 4.19 -43.24 5.77
CA LEU A 123 3.39 -43.12 4.54
C LEU A 123 2.37 -41.98 4.59
N ASP A 124 2.18 -41.37 5.75
CA ASP A 124 1.17 -40.34 5.99
C ASP A 124 1.82 -38.96 6.15
N PRO A 125 1.15 -37.87 5.73
CA PRO A 125 1.61 -36.51 6.01
C PRO A 125 1.70 -36.26 7.53
N LYS A 126 2.78 -35.60 7.94
CA LYS A 126 2.98 -35.15 9.32
C LYS A 126 1.85 -34.19 9.71
N PRO A 127 1.13 -34.44 10.82
CA PRO A 127 0.17 -33.48 11.34
C PRO A 127 0.84 -32.14 11.64
N PHE A 128 0.15 -31.02 11.36
CA PHE A 128 0.65 -29.71 11.75
C PHE A 128 0.79 -29.64 13.28
N ALA A 129 1.95 -29.17 13.77
CA ALA A 129 2.26 -29.16 15.19
C ALA A 129 2.63 -27.76 15.65
N VAL A 130 1.98 -27.29 16.71
CA VAL A 130 2.43 -26.12 17.49
C VAL A 130 3.15 -26.62 18.72
N THR A 131 4.47 -26.50 18.75
CA THR A 131 5.30 -26.99 19.85
C THR A 131 5.60 -25.85 20.81
N LEU A 132 5.19 -26.01 22.06
CA LEU A 132 5.55 -25.14 23.18
C LEU A 132 6.80 -25.72 23.84
N GLY A 133 7.81 -24.88 24.06
CA GLY A 133 9.04 -25.24 24.77
C GLY A 133 9.35 -24.27 25.90
N GLY A 134 10.34 -24.62 26.73
CA GLY A 134 10.76 -23.78 27.86
C GLY A 134 9.76 -23.75 29.02
N VAL A 135 8.91 -24.78 29.12
CA VAL A 135 8.04 -25.00 30.27
C VAL A 135 8.80 -25.79 31.33
N ALA A 136 8.72 -25.36 32.58
CA ALA A 136 9.17 -26.17 33.71
C ALA A 136 8.05 -26.43 34.72
N ILE A 137 8.00 -27.65 35.23
CA ILE A 137 7.07 -28.04 36.31
C ILE A 137 7.91 -28.36 37.53
N ASN A 138 7.72 -27.60 38.59
CA ASN A 138 8.38 -27.81 39.86
C ASN A 138 7.38 -28.34 40.88
N PHE A 139 7.79 -29.37 41.62
CA PHE A 139 7.03 -29.94 42.72
C PHE A 139 7.95 -30.09 43.93
N SER A 140 7.53 -29.59 45.09
CA SER A 140 8.27 -29.71 46.34
C SER A 140 7.32 -30.13 47.48
N LEU A 141 7.75 -31.09 48.31
CA LEU A 141 6.98 -31.47 49.50
C LEU A 141 7.22 -30.46 50.63
N PRO A 142 6.20 -30.10 51.42
CA PRO A 142 4.92 -30.80 51.53
C PRO A 142 3.87 -30.54 50.42
N ASP A 143 3.74 -29.35 49.82
CA ASP A 143 2.57 -29.05 48.96
C ASP A 143 2.81 -28.00 47.84
N GLU A 144 4.05 -27.76 47.41
CA GLU A 144 4.31 -26.75 46.37
C GLU A 144 4.27 -27.39 44.99
N PHE A 145 3.36 -26.92 44.13
CA PHE A 145 3.35 -27.23 42.70
C PHE A 145 3.37 -25.91 41.94
N GLU A 146 4.43 -25.69 41.15
CA GLU A 146 4.64 -24.47 40.38
C GLU A 146 4.82 -24.80 38.89
N PHE A 147 4.14 -24.02 38.06
CA PHE A 147 4.37 -23.99 36.62
C PHE A 147 5.16 -22.74 36.28
N ASP A 148 6.40 -22.93 35.85
CA ASP A 148 7.25 -21.83 35.37
C ASP A 148 7.10 -21.71 33.86
N SER A 149 6.54 -20.58 33.45
CA SER A 149 6.34 -20.21 32.04
C SER A 149 7.18 -18.99 31.66
N SER A 150 8.17 -18.60 32.46
CA SER A 150 8.98 -17.40 32.24
C SER A 150 9.79 -17.47 30.93
N ALA A 151 10.21 -18.68 30.54
CA ALA A 151 11.00 -18.97 29.34
C ALA A 151 10.17 -19.60 28.19
N LEU A 152 8.85 -19.43 28.20
CA LEU A 152 7.96 -20.05 27.22
C LEU A 152 8.30 -19.60 25.79
N THR A 153 8.51 -20.56 24.91
CA THR A 153 8.71 -20.36 23.47
C THR A 153 7.75 -21.25 22.69
N ALA A 154 7.54 -20.92 21.43
CA ALA A 154 6.79 -21.76 20.52
C ALA A 154 7.53 -21.94 19.18
N SER A 155 7.26 -23.06 18.52
CA SER A 155 7.71 -23.33 17.17
C SER A 155 6.63 -24.05 16.37
N ILE A 156 6.65 -23.81 15.06
CA ILE A 156 5.83 -24.50 14.07
C ILE A 156 6.73 -24.90 12.91
N ASP A 157 6.37 -25.96 12.21
CA ASP A 157 6.92 -26.21 10.87
C ASP A 157 6.35 -25.16 9.89
N ALA A 158 7.03 -24.95 8.75
CA ALA A 158 6.43 -24.22 7.65
C ALA A 158 5.10 -24.89 7.26
N VAL A 159 4.09 -24.09 6.94
CA VAL A 159 2.72 -24.61 6.75
C VAL A 159 2.09 -24.08 5.47
N GLU A 160 1.56 -25.00 4.66
CA GLU A 160 0.69 -24.65 3.56
C GLU A 160 -0.75 -24.50 4.05
N LEU A 161 -1.39 -23.40 3.63
CA LEU A 161 -2.77 -23.08 3.97
C LEU A 161 -3.72 -23.63 2.90
N GLY A 162 -4.57 -24.60 3.25
CA GLY A 162 -5.72 -25.02 2.45
C GLY A 162 -5.43 -25.54 1.03
N ASN A 163 -4.21 -26.01 0.75
CA ASN A 163 -3.73 -26.36 -0.61
C ASN A 163 -3.72 -25.18 -1.59
N THR A 164 -3.60 -23.96 -1.06
CA THR A 164 -3.59 -22.74 -1.89
C THR A 164 -2.22 -22.47 -2.51
N GLY A 165 -1.17 -23.19 -2.08
CA GLY A 165 0.23 -22.83 -2.34
C GLY A 165 0.72 -21.63 -1.53
N ILE A 166 -0.11 -21.01 -0.68
CA ILE A 166 0.33 -19.99 0.28
C ILE A 166 1.03 -20.72 1.43
N ILE A 167 2.32 -20.43 1.59
CA ILE A 167 3.15 -21.01 2.65
C ILE A 167 3.44 -19.96 3.72
N LEU A 168 3.34 -20.38 4.97
CA LEU A 168 3.58 -19.55 6.14
C LEU A 168 4.75 -20.11 6.94
N GLU A 169 5.78 -19.28 7.14
CA GLU A 169 6.91 -19.55 8.00
C GLU A 169 6.94 -18.55 9.16
N MET A 170 7.26 -19.03 10.35
CA MET A 170 7.40 -18.17 11.53
C MET A 170 8.62 -18.60 12.34
N THR A 171 9.41 -17.63 12.80
CA THR A 171 10.58 -17.87 13.66
C THR A 171 10.55 -16.98 14.89
N GLY A 172 11.07 -17.51 16.00
CA GLY A 172 11.12 -16.79 17.28
C GLY A 172 9.73 -16.46 17.83
N ILE A 173 8.84 -17.45 17.90
CA ILE A 173 7.51 -17.28 18.47
C ILE A 173 7.61 -17.33 20.00
N ILE A 174 7.06 -16.33 20.66
CA ILE A 174 7.03 -16.19 22.12
C ILE A 174 5.57 -15.96 22.54
N PRO A 175 4.88 -16.98 23.08
CA PRO A 175 3.55 -16.80 23.65
C PRO A 175 3.67 -16.05 24.99
N TYR A 176 2.91 -14.99 25.19
CA TYR A 176 2.80 -14.24 26.44
C TYR A 176 1.48 -14.59 27.14
N LEU A 177 1.50 -15.67 27.93
CA LEU A 177 0.31 -16.26 28.54
C LEU A 177 0.17 -15.95 30.03
N SER A 178 1.25 -15.53 30.71
CA SER A 178 1.25 -15.28 32.15
C SER A 178 1.96 -13.98 32.53
N SER A 179 1.82 -13.57 33.80
CA SER A 179 2.53 -12.41 34.37
C SER A 179 3.98 -12.70 34.75
N GLN A 180 4.42 -13.96 34.70
CA GLN A 180 5.81 -14.32 34.97
C GLN A 180 6.75 -13.88 33.83
N GLN A 181 6.20 -13.59 32.66
CA GLN A 181 6.95 -13.21 31.47
C GLN A 181 7.15 -11.69 31.41
N THR A 182 8.38 -11.26 31.11
CA THR A 182 8.69 -9.85 30.86
C THR A 182 7.95 -9.38 29.61
N SER A 183 7.11 -8.35 29.74
CA SER A 183 6.36 -7.85 28.59
C SER A 183 7.27 -7.18 27.55
N PRO A 184 6.91 -7.19 26.26
CA PRO A 184 7.64 -6.46 25.23
C PRO A 184 7.72 -4.96 25.51
N ASN A 185 8.78 -4.32 25.05
CA ASN A 185 8.96 -2.86 25.20
C ASN A 185 7.78 -2.09 24.61
N GLY A 186 7.25 -1.11 25.35
CA GLY A 186 6.09 -0.32 24.92
C GLY A 186 4.73 -1.03 25.07
N HIS A 187 4.71 -2.27 25.59
CA HIS A 187 3.51 -3.07 25.79
C HIS A 187 3.41 -3.57 27.24
N PRO A 188 3.08 -2.70 28.21
CA PRO A 188 2.96 -3.12 29.61
C PRO A 188 1.87 -4.18 29.77
N GLU A 189 2.14 -5.22 30.56
CA GLU A 189 1.21 -6.33 30.83
C GLU A 189 0.68 -7.04 29.57
N PHE A 190 1.51 -7.12 28.53
CA PHE A 190 1.14 -7.74 27.26
C PHE A 190 0.68 -9.19 27.46
N ARG A 191 -0.42 -9.54 26.79
CA ARG A 191 -0.93 -10.91 26.64
C ARG A 191 -1.25 -11.17 25.18
N GLY A 192 -0.70 -12.24 24.63
CA GLY A 192 -0.79 -12.51 23.20
C GLY A 192 0.38 -13.34 22.71
N VAL A 193 0.82 -13.09 21.49
CA VAL A 193 1.96 -13.75 20.86
C VAL A 193 2.89 -12.71 20.25
N GLY A 194 4.19 -12.88 20.50
CA GLY A 194 5.24 -12.21 19.76
C GLY A 194 5.88 -13.15 18.75
N ILE A 195 6.21 -12.64 17.57
CA ILE A 195 6.83 -13.38 16.47
C ILE A 195 7.97 -12.52 15.94
N ASN A 196 9.21 -13.01 16.01
CA ASN A 196 10.36 -12.24 15.54
C ASN A 196 10.32 -12.03 14.03
N ASN A 197 10.10 -13.10 13.26
CA ASN A 197 9.92 -13.00 11.81
C ASN A 197 8.79 -13.91 11.35
N ILE A 198 7.97 -13.39 10.44
CA ILE A 198 6.94 -14.12 9.70
C ILE A 198 7.20 -13.93 8.21
N THR A 199 7.12 -15.00 7.42
CA THR A 199 7.21 -14.93 5.97
C THR A 199 6.02 -15.66 5.38
N VAL A 200 5.25 -14.98 4.54
CA VAL A 200 4.16 -15.56 3.75
C VAL A 200 4.62 -15.61 2.30
N HIS A 201 4.83 -16.82 1.78
CA HIS A 201 5.16 -17.03 0.37
C HIS A 201 3.88 -17.05 -0.44
N LEU A 202 3.83 -16.23 -1.48
CA LEU A 202 2.69 -16.16 -2.39
C LEU A 202 2.89 -17.16 -3.54
N PRO A 203 1.82 -17.86 -3.97
CA PRO A 203 1.91 -18.85 -5.05
C PRO A 203 1.88 -18.23 -6.44
N PHE A 204 1.87 -16.90 -6.54
CA PHE A 204 1.78 -16.16 -7.79
C PHE A 204 2.86 -15.09 -7.88
N PRO A 205 3.33 -14.78 -9.10
CA PRO A 205 4.27 -13.71 -9.33
C PRO A 205 3.62 -12.36 -9.05
N ILE A 206 4.35 -11.48 -8.38
CA ILE A 206 3.97 -10.07 -8.20
C ILE A 206 4.90 -9.12 -8.94
N SER A 207 6.13 -9.57 -9.22
CA SER A 207 7.13 -8.76 -9.92
C SER A 207 7.11 -8.99 -11.43
N GLN A 208 7.60 -7.99 -12.17
CA GLN A 208 7.71 -8.01 -13.64
C GLN A 208 8.61 -9.15 -14.15
N GLY A 209 9.56 -9.63 -13.33
CA GLY A 209 10.42 -10.77 -13.64
C GLY A 209 9.75 -12.14 -13.45
N GLY A 210 8.47 -12.18 -13.08
CA GLY A 210 7.77 -13.43 -12.80
C GLY A 210 8.18 -14.08 -11.47
N ALA A 211 8.84 -13.34 -10.57
CA ALA A 211 9.19 -13.85 -9.25
C ALA A 211 7.98 -13.77 -8.32
N ASN A 212 7.74 -14.86 -7.59
CA ASN A 212 6.75 -14.94 -6.53
C ASN A 212 7.07 -13.93 -5.42
N GLY A 213 6.02 -13.35 -4.86
CA GLY A 213 6.14 -12.39 -3.77
C GLY A 213 6.25 -13.05 -2.41
N THR A 214 6.89 -12.36 -1.48
CA THR A 214 6.85 -12.66 -0.05
C THR A 214 6.27 -11.47 0.71
N LEU A 215 5.34 -11.73 1.62
CA LEU A 215 4.97 -10.79 2.67
C LEU A 215 5.78 -11.13 3.90
N GLU A 216 6.63 -10.20 4.33
CA GLU A 216 7.53 -10.36 5.45
C GLU A 216 7.01 -9.52 6.62
N GLY A 217 7.05 -10.06 7.83
CA GLY A 217 6.75 -9.32 9.03
C GLY A 217 7.89 -9.43 10.04
N ASN A 218 8.23 -8.32 10.70
CA ASN A 218 9.32 -8.24 11.66
C ASN A 218 8.79 -7.74 13.01
N LYS A 219 9.18 -8.41 14.11
CA LYS A 219 8.78 -8.09 15.49
C LYS A 219 7.26 -7.91 15.63
N ILE A 220 6.52 -8.87 15.08
CA ILE A 220 5.06 -8.86 15.11
C ILE A 220 4.58 -9.19 16.53
N LEU A 221 3.71 -8.35 17.08
CA LEU A 221 3.01 -8.58 18.34
C LEU A 221 1.50 -8.57 18.06
N ILE A 222 0.81 -9.62 18.47
CA ILE A 222 -0.65 -9.74 18.36
C ILE A 222 -1.19 -10.06 19.73
N GLY A 223 -1.98 -9.15 20.32
CA GLY A 223 -2.49 -9.38 21.66
C GLY A 223 -3.49 -8.33 22.15
N ASN A 224 -3.62 -8.25 23.47
CA ASN A 224 -4.52 -7.34 24.18
C ASN A 224 -4.27 -5.85 23.92
N THR A 225 -3.07 -5.49 23.47
CA THR A 225 -2.71 -4.11 23.09
C THR A 225 -2.85 -3.84 21.59
N GLY A 226 -3.37 -4.81 20.83
CA GLY A 226 -3.53 -4.71 19.38
C GLY A 226 -2.39 -5.37 18.60
N PHE A 227 -2.22 -4.89 17.36
CA PHE A 227 -1.18 -5.28 16.42
C PHE A 227 -0.03 -4.27 16.44
N SER A 228 1.20 -4.77 16.61
CA SER A 228 2.44 -4.00 16.40
C SER A 228 3.42 -4.80 15.56
N GLY A 229 4.35 -4.10 14.94
CA GLY A 229 5.43 -4.69 14.13
C GLY A 229 5.48 -4.08 12.73
N GLU A 230 6.47 -4.49 11.97
CA GLU A 230 6.65 -4.05 10.59
C GLU A 230 6.14 -5.12 9.62
N ILE A 231 5.42 -4.71 8.58
CA ILE A 231 5.03 -5.54 7.44
C ILE A 231 5.71 -4.98 6.21
N ARG A 232 6.32 -5.84 5.39
CA ARG A 232 7.02 -5.50 4.16
C ARG A 232 6.59 -6.43 3.03
N LEU A 233 6.52 -5.90 1.82
CA LEU A 233 6.38 -6.70 0.60
C LEU A 233 7.75 -6.82 -0.06
N SER A 234 8.11 -8.03 -0.48
CA SER A 234 9.38 -8.32 -1.12
C SER A 234 9.16 -9.23 -2.33
N ALA A 235 9.96 -9.04 -3.36
CA ALA A 235 10.06 -9.92 -4.52
C ALA A 235 11.53 -9.90 -4.94
N GLY A 236 12.06 -10.97 -5.53
CA GLY A 236 13.48 -11.13 -5.89
C GLY A 236 14.02 -10.20 -7.00
N GLY A 237 13.53 -8.96 -7.11
CA GLY A 237 13.92 -7.93 -8.08
C GLY A 237 13.75 -6.50 -7.55
N THR A 238 14.02 -5.49 -8.39
CA THR A 238 13.99 -4.06 -8.00
C THR A 238 12.59 -3.42 -8.06
N GLN A 239 11.65 -4.05 -8.76
CA GLN A 239 10.24 -3.63 -8.84
C GLN A 239 9.34 -4.71 -8.24
N LEU A 240 8.55 -4.33 -7.23
CA LEU A 240 7.63 -5.18 -6.49
C LEU A 240 6.32 -5.40 -7.24
N LEU A 241 5.76 -4.34 -7.82
CA LEU A 241 4.46 -4.37 -8.51
C LEU A 241 4.47 -3.37 -9.67
N GLN A 242 3.76 -3.68 -10.75
CA GLN A 242 3.42 -2.70 -11.79
C GLN A 242 1.91 -2.76 -12.04
N ALA A 243 1.26 -1.60 -12.10
CA ALA A 243 -0.18 -1.49 -12.32
C ALA A 243 -0.49 -0.28 -13.21
N ASN A 244 -1.53 -0.41 -14.04
CA ASN A 244 -2.09 0.73 -14.74
C ASN A 244 -3.23 1.32 -13.90
N LEU A 245 -3.10 2.60 -13.51
CA LEU A 245 -4.14 3.39 -12.84
C LEU A 245 -4.81 4.27 -13.90
N GLY A 246 -5.83 3.72 -14.58
CA GLY A 246 -6.36 4.33 -15.80
C GLY A 246 -5.30 4.35 -16.89
N ASN A 247 -4.97 5.54 -17.40
CA ASN A 247 -3.89 5.71 -18.39
C ASN A 247 -2.50 5.93 -17.77
N PHE A 248 -2.38 5.96 -16.44
CA PHE A 248 -1.09 6.14 -15.76
C PHE A 248 -0.44 4.78 -15.52
N ASN A 249 0.83 4.62 -15.89
CA ASN A 249 1.59 3.43 -15.53
C ASN A 249 2.31 3.69 -14.22
N ALA A 250 2.04 2.89 -13.19
CA ALA A 250 2.68 3.01 -11.89
C ALA A 250 3.48 1.74 -11.58
N SER A 251 4.67 1.92 -11.00
CA SER A 251 5.49 0.86 -10.44
C SER A 251 5.65 1.08 -8.94
N LEU A 252 5.75 0.00 -8.18
CA LEU A 252 6.06 -0.02 -6.75
C LEU A 252 7.44 -0.67 -6.61
N THR A 253 8.38 0.01 -5.98
CA THR A 253 9.76 -0.47 -5.77
C THR A 253 10.02 -0.80 -4.30
N CYS A 254 9.32 -0.15 -3.39
CA CYS A 254 9.42 -0.41 -1.95
C CYS A 254 8.01 -0.40 -1.33
N PHE A 255 7.80 -1.26 -0.33
CA PHE A 255 6.59 -1.24 0.50
C PHE A 255 6.91 -1.78 1.88
N SER A 256 6.82 -0.93 2.89
CA SER A 256 6.75 -1.31 4.28
C SER A 256 5.77 -0.42 5.06
N MET A 257 5.20 -1.00 6.11
CA MET A 257 4.33 -0.32 7.06
C MET A 257 4.70 -0.77 8.47
N THR A 258 4.92 0.18 9.36
CA THR A 258 5.20 -0.07 10.77
C THR A 258 3.99 0.30 11.61
N PHE A 259 3.55 -0.67 12.39
CA PHE A 259 2.41 -0.53 13.29
C PHE A 259 2.86 -0.48 14.75
N PHE A 260 2.17 0.35 15.52
CA PHE A 260 2.24 0.36 16.97
C PHE A 260 0.82 0.43 17.53
N GLN A 261 0.37 -0.65 18.19
CA GLN A 261 -0.95 -0.75 18.84
C GLN A 261 -2.11 -0.38 17.90
N ASN A 262 -2.15 -1.00 16.72
CA ASN A 262 -3.10 -0.76 15.63
C ASN A 262 -2.98 0.60 14.91
N SER A 263 -2.03 1.45 15.30
CA SER A 263 -1.76 2.71 14.59
C SER A 263 -0.58 2.56 13.63
N ILE A 264 -0.68 3.14 12.44
CA ILE A 264 0.46 3.25 11.52
C ILE A 264 1.37 4.37 12.04
N VAL A 265 2.60 4.02 12.41
CA VAL A 265 3.61 4.96 12.92
C VAL A 265 4.77 5.17 11.96
N GLY A 266 4.79 4.44 10.85
CA GLY A 266 5.73 4.63 9.76
C GLY A 266 5.26 3.89 8.51
N SER A 267 5.59 4.43 7.35
CA SER A 267 5.37 3.80 6.07
C SER A 267 6.48 4.18 5.11
N ASP A 268 6.98 3.21 4.36
CA ASP A 268 7.93 3.43 3.27
C ASP A 268 7.33 2.80 2.02
N ILE A 269 6.73 3.63 1.18
CA ILE A 269 6.02 3.18 -0.02
C ILE A 269 6.55 4.02 -1.16
N CYS A 270 7.40 3.40 -1.96
CA CYS A 270 8.16 4.02 -3.02
C CYS A 270 7.75 3.41 -4.33
N GLY A 271 7.75 4.22 -5.37
CA GLY A 271 7.41 3.76 -6.70
C GLY A 271 7.77 4.80 -7.74
N THR A 272 7.39 4.51 -8.97
CA THR A 272 7.49 5.47 -10.06
C THR A 272 6.17 5.52 -10.82
N MET A 273 5.89 6.65 -11.48
CA MET A 273 4.72 6.80 -12.33
C MET A 273 5.07 7.49 -13.63
N GLN A 274 4.54 6.95 -14.72
CA GLN A 274 4.59 7.56 -16.03
C GLN A 274 3.20 8.11 -16.37
N ILE A 275 3.15 9.41 -16.61
CA ILE A 275 1.94 10.12 -17.02
C ILE A 275 2.03 10.38 -18.54
N PRO A 276 1.04 9.95 -19.33
CA PRO A 276 1.03 10.24 -20.77
C PRO A 276 1.15 11.73 -21.06
N GLY A 277 2.00 12.09 -22.02
CA GLY A 277 2.26 13.49 -22.41
C GLY A 277 3.34 14.18 -21.57
N PHE A 278 3.82 13.57 -20.49
CA PHE A 278 5.00 14.06 -19.77
C PHE A 278 6.25 13.44 -20.38
N SER A 279 7.27 14.26 -20.63
CA SER A 279 8.55 13.82 -21.17
C SER A 279 9.72 14.42 -20.39
N ASN A 280 10.79 13.64 -20.23
CA ASN A 280 12.02 14.09 -19.59
C ASN A 280 12.86 14.99 -20.53
N ALA A 281 14.01 15.45 -20.04
CA ALA A 281 14.94 16.30 -20.79
C ALA A 281 15.41 15.76 -22.14
N SER A 282 15.29 14.45 -22.33
CA SER A 282 15.68 13.76 -23.56
C SER A 282 14.50 13.52 -24.50
N GLY A 283 13.29 13.98 -24.17
CA GLY A 283 12.07 13.78 -24.97
C GLY A 283 11.43 12.40 -24.83
N ASN A 284 11.91 11.56 -23.91
CA ASN A 284 11.32 10.26 -23.59
C ASN A 284 10.20 10.42 -22.54
N PRO A 285 9.25 9.46 -22.39
CA PRO A 285 8.24 9.51 -21.32
C PRO A 285 8.88 9.79 -19.96
N ALA A 286 8.34 10.76 -19.22
CA ALA A 286 8.84 11.12 -17.90
C ALA A 286 8.44 10.05 -16.89
N GLU A 287 9.42 9.61 -16.11
CA GLU A 287 9.22 8.74 -14.96
C GLU A 287 9.34 9.59 -13.70
N ILE A 288 8.29 9.60 -12.88
CA ILE A 288 8.19 10.46 -11.70
C ILE A 288 8.25 9.57 -10.47
N ASP A 289 9.19 9.84 -9.55
CA ASP A 289 9.26 9.08 -8.31
C ASP A 289 8.09 9.45 -7.40
N ILE A 290 7.46 8.44 -6.83
CA ILE A 290 6.34 8.55 -5.91
C ILE A 290 6.77 8.03 -4.55
N ASN A 291 6.57 8.85 -3.52
CA ASN A 291 6.65 8.45 -2.13
C ASN A 291 5.29 8.65 -1.47
N VAL A 292 4.76 7.61 -0.84
CA VAL A 292 3.50 7.66 -0.09
C VAL A 292 3.79 7.57 1.40
N HIS A 293 3.28 8.55 2.14
CA HIS A 293 3.34 8.58 3.60
C HIS A 293 1.93 8.50 4.18
N PHE A 294 1.68 7.54 5.08
CA PHE A 294 0.44 7.47 5.85
C PHE A 294 0.57 8.26 7.17
N GLY A 295 -0.31 9.23 7.39
CA GLY A 295 -0.44 10.00 8.64
C GLY A 295 -1.40 9.34 9.63
N GLU A 296 -1.54 9.98 10.80
CA GLU A 296 -2.46 9.53 11.85
C GLU A 296 -3.92 9.54 11.34
N GLY A 297 -4.66 8.45 11.59
CA GLY A 297 -6.08 8.33 11.19
C GLY A 297 -6.34 7.80 9.77
N GLY A 298 -5.30 7.42 9.03
CA GLY A 298 -5.43 6.85 7.68
C GLY A 298 -5.37 7.89 6.55
N ASP A 299 -5.13 9.16 6.87
CA ASP A 299 -4.78 10.17 5.89
C ASP A 299 -3.46 9.78 5.21
N PHE A 300 -3.32 10.04 3.90
CA PHE A 300 -2.08 9.76 3.19
C PHE A 300 -1.64 10.96 2.35
N LEU A 301 -0.33 11.19 2.32
CA LEU A 301 0.33 12.20 1.51
C LEU A 301 1.16 11.49 0.45
N ILE A 302 0.86 11.77 -0.82
CA ILE A 302 1.68 11.32 -1.95
C ILE A 302 2.56 12.49 -2.36
N THR A 303 3.86 12.41 -2.10
CA THR A 303 4.86 13.34 -2.62
C THR A 303 5.46 12.75 -3.88
N ALA A 304 5.46 13.55 -4.95
CA ALA A 304 6.18 13.20 -6.15
C ALA A 304 7.38 14.15 -6.32
N SER A 305 8.54 13.56 -6.51
CA SER A 305 9.79 14.29 -6.73
C SER A 305 10.54 13.66 -7.89
N ASP A 306 11.29 14.46 -8.62
CA ASP A 306 12.28 14.00 -9.59
C ASP A 306 13.63 14.46 -9.07
N GLU A 307 14.58 13.54 -8.85
CA GLU A 307 15.93 13.86 -8.38
C GLU A 307 16.67 14.83 -9.32
N GLN A 308 16.27 14.92 -10.59
CA GLN A 308 16.87 15.79 -11.60
C GLN A 308 16.10 17.11 -11.79
N GLY A 309 15.02 17.31 -11.03
CA GLY A 309 14.09 18.42 -11.16
C GLY A 309 13.07 18.17 -12.26
N LEU A 310 11.78 18.34 -11.93
CA LEU A 310 10.69 18.16 -12.87
C LEU A 310 10.88 19.07 -14.10
N GLN A 311 11.04 18.47 -15.28
CA GLN A 311 11.02 19.20 -16.54
C GLN A 311 9.66 19.84 -16.79
N ASP A 312 9.67 20.94 -17.55
CA ASP A 312 8.45 21.62 -17.92
C ASP A 312 7.48 20.67 -18.63
N LEU A 313 6.21 20.65 -18.22
CA LEU A 313 5.15 19.99 -18.96
C LEU A 313 4.91 20.77 -20.25
N LYS A 314 5.22 20.18 -21.41
CA LYS A 314 5.05 20.84 -22.71
C LYS A 314 3.95 20.19 -23.52
N ILE A 315 3.02 20.99 -24.00
CA ILE A 315 2.22 20.67 -25.17
C ILE A 315 2.89 21.40 -26.35
N PRO A 316 3.51 20.67 -27.29
CA PRO A 316 4.27 21.28 -28.38
C PRO A 316 3.49 22.39 -29.09
N ASN A 317 4.12 23.56 -29.24
CA ASN A 317 3.56 24.75 -29.91
C ASN A 317 2.34 25.39 -29.21
N VAL A 318 1.97 24.96 -28.01
CA VAL A 318 0.78 25.42 -27.30
C VAL A 318 1.15 26.03 -25.95
N LEU A 319 1.69 25.23 -25.03
CA LEU A 319 2.01 25.67 -23.66
C LEU A 319 3.17 24.88 -23.07
N THR A 320 3.88 25.51 -22.15
CA THR A 320 4.98 24.98 -21.36
C THR A 320 4.74 25.36 -19.91
N MET A 321 4.66 24.37 -19.02
CA MET A 321 4.42 24.60 -17.60
C MET A 321 5.62 24.14 -16.77
N LYS A 322 6.33 25.10 -16.19
CA LYS A 322 7.44 24.87 -15.27
C LYS A 322 6.89 24.39 -13.94
N LEU A 323 7.10 23.11 -13.62
CA LEU A 323 6.54 22.47 -12.45
C LEU A 323 7.28 22.90 -11.17
N LYS A 324 6.51 23.19 -10.12
CA LYS A 324 6.99 23.47 -8.76
C LYS A 324 6.66 22.32 -7.81
N SER A 325 5.50 21.70 -7.95
CA SER A 325 5.10 20.53 -7.17
C SER A 325 4.20 19.62 -7.99
N LEU A 326 4.22 18.32 -7.66
CA LEU A 326 3.31 17.32 -8.19
C LEU A 326 2.81 16.44 -7.03
N SER A 327 1.52 16.12 -7.04
CA SER A 327 0.92 15.15 -6.12
C SER A 327 -0.13 14.31 -6.84
N VAL A 328 -0.40 13.11 -6.35
CA VAL A 328 -1.42 12.21 -6.88
C VAL A 328 -2.55 12.09 -5.86
N GLY A 329 -3.80 12.04 -6.33
CA GLY A 329 -4.97 11.87 -5.49
C GLY A 329 -6.09 11.11 -6.17
N LYS A 330 -7.16 10.84 -5.40
CA LYS A 330 -8.39 10.22 -5.87
C LYS A 330 -9.59 11.06 -5.44
N ARG A 331 -10.54 11.31 -6.35
CA ARG A 331 -11.81 12.00 -6.08
C ARG A 331 -12.91 11.39 -6.95
N ASP A 332 -14.08 11.11 -6.36
CA ASP A 332 -15.24 10.56 -7.07
C ASP A 332 -14.91 9.36 -7.98
N ASP A 333 -14.14 8.41 -7.43
CA ASP A 333 -13.66 7.20 -8.12
C ASP A 333 -12.72 7.40 -9.32
N ARG A 334 -12.23 8.62 -9.55
CA ARG A 334 -11.21 8.93 -10.56
C ARG A 334 -9.88 9.29 -9.92
N PHE A 335 -8.79 8.90 -10.56
CA PHE A 335 -7.45 9.33 -10.15
C PHE A 335 -7.09 10.64 -10.84
N TYR A 336 -6.31 11.48 -10.15
CA TYR A 336 -5.78 12.72 -10.73
C TYR A 336 -4.35 12.98 -10.27
N VAL A 337 -3.64 13.75 -11.08
CA VAL A 337 -2.35 14.34 -10.76
C VAL A 337 -2.56 15.84 -10.58
N ALA A 338 -2.27 16.36 -9.40
CA ALA A 338 -2.30 17.78 -9.10
C ALA A 338 -0.90 18.38 -9.28
N VAL A 339 -0.79 19.42 -10.09
CA VAL A 339 0.46 20.12 -10.38
C VAL A 339 0.35 21.60 -10.04
N SER A 340 1.43 22.17 -9.53
CA SER A 340 1.59 23.62 -9.33
C SER A 340 2.84 24.11 -10.06
N GLY A 341 2.90 25.38 -10.43
CA GLY A 341 4.01 25.89 -11.20
C GLY A 341 3.76 27.22 -11.92
N LYS A 342 4.49 27.43 -13.01
CA LYS A 342 4.34 28.60 -13.89
C LYS A 342 4.01 28.15 -15.30
N LEU A 343 2.94 28.69 -15.87
CA LEU A 343 2.49 28.42 -17.22
C LEU A 343 2.96 29.51 -18.19
N ASP A 344 3.57 29.07 -19.28
CA ASP A 344 3.97 29.87 -20.44
C ASP A 344 3.21 29.37 -21.67
N PHE A 345 2.56 30.26 -22.40
CA PHE A 345 2.00 29.91 -23.70
C PHE A 345 3.09 30.03 -24.78
N GLU A 346 3.30 28.96 -25.56
CA GLU A 346 4.43 28.88 -26.51
C GLU A 346 4.15 29.52 -27.88
N GLN A 347 2.87 29.74 -28.23
CA GLN A 347 2.52 30.22 -29.57
C GLN A 347 3.05 31.66 -29.80
N LYS A 348 4.20 31.77 -30.48
CA LYS A 348 4.87 33.05 -30.79
C LYS A 348 4.55 33.61 -32.18
N SER A 349 3.82 32.87 -33.02
CA SER A 349 3.48 33.29 -34.39
C SER A 349 2.07 33.90 -34.46
N GLY A 350 1.95 35.05 -35.14
CA GLY A 350 0.70 35.81 -35.27
C GLY A 350 0.60 37.02 -34.32
N ALA A 351 -0.34 37.93 -34.61
CA ALA A 351 -0.48 39.20 -33.88
C ALA A 351 -0.88 39.04 -32.41
N ILE A 352 -1.51 37.91 -32.03
CA ILE A 352 -2.03 37.65 -30.68
C ILE A 352 -1.00 36.94 -29.79
N GLY A 353 -0.16 36.07 -30.35
CA GLY A 353 0.82 35.27 -29.60
C GLY A 353 1.85 36.08 -28.82
N GLN A 354 2.16 37.31 -29.28
CA GLN A 354 3.07 38.22 -28.56
C GLN A 354 2.51 38.74 -27.24
N PHE A 355 1.20 38.68 -27.06
CA PHE A 355 0.50 39.26 -25.91
C PHE A 355 -0.03 38.19 -24.94
N LEU A 356 0.19 36.91 -25.24
CA LEU A 356 -0.14 35.85 -24.30
C LEU A 356 0.74 35.97 -23.04
N PRO A 357 0.16 35.71 -21.86
CA PRO A 357 0.87 35.90 -20.61
C PRO A 357 1.98 34.87 -20.47
N LYS A 358 3.06 35.28 -19.81
CA LYS A 358 4.18 34.42 -19.43
C LYS A 358 4.25 34.31 -17.93
N ASP A 359 4.79 33.19 -17.47
CA ASP A 359 4.99 32.85 -16.07
C ASP A 359 3.71 33.01 -15.22
N VAL A 360 2.54 32.61 -15.77
CA VAL A 360 1.28 32.61 -15.02
C VAL A 360 1.39 31.60 -13.89
N GLU A 361 1.35 32.07 -12.64
CA GLU A 361 1.43 31.18 -11.49
C GLU A 361 0.14 30.37 -11.34
N ILE A 362 0.30 29.04 -11.38
CA ILE A 362 -0.75 28.06 -11.17
C ILE A 362 -0.53 27.42 -9.81
N THR A 363 -1.50 27.58 -8.91
CA THR A 363 -1.47 26.95 -7.59
C THR A 363 -1.83 25.48 -7.65
N LYS A 364 -2.84 25.10 -8.46
CA LYS A 364 -3.27 23.71 -8.60
C LYS A 364 -4.06 23.47 -9.89
N LEU A 365 -3.45 22.74 -10.83
CA LEU A 365 -4.08 22.17 -12.01
C LEU A 365 -4.21 20.65 -11.79
N LEU A 366 -5.40 20.12 -11.99
CA LEU A 366 -5.72 18.69 -11.91
C LEU A 366 -5.67 18.10 -13.32
N ILE A 367 -4.92 17.01 -13.47
CA ILE A 367 -4.86 16.19 -14.68
C ILE A 367 -5.47 14.83 -14.32
N TRP A 368 -6.64 14.55 -14.84
CA TRP A 368 -7.39 13.33 -14.55
C TRP A 368 -6.84 12.12 -15.33
N ASP A 369 -7.16 10.93 -14.84
CA ASP A 369 -6.80 9.63 -15.44
C ASP A 369 -7.28 9.41 -16.87
N ASP A 370 -8.36 10.08 -17.28
CA ASP A 370 -8.87 10.13 -18.65
C ASP A 370 -8.15 11.17 -19.55
N GLY A 371 -7.17 11.89 -19.00
CA GLY A 371 -6.42 12.94 -19.69
C GLY A 371 -7.08 14.31 -19.70
N SER A 372 -8.26 14.48 -19.07
CA SER A 372 -8.93 15.78 -18.92
C SER A 372 -8.25 16.67 -17.88
N TRP A 373 -8.34 17.99 -18.06
CA TRP A 373 -7.63 18.98 -17.25
C TRP A 373 -8.61 19.96 -16.58
N GLU A 374 -8.35 20.34 -15.33
CA GLU A 374 -9.22 21.22 -14.55
C GLU A 374 -8.42 22.08 -13.56
N PHE A 375 -8.73 23.38 -13.45
CA PHE A 375 -8.24 24.16 -12.31
C PHE A 375 -9.05 23.86 -11.07
N GLU A 376 -8.40 23.68 -9.91
CA GLU A 376 -9.16 23.49 -8.68
C GLU A 376 -10.04 24.71 -8.38
N GLY A 377 -11.37 24.51 -8.38
CA GLY A 377 -12.35 25.59 -8.25
C GLY A 377 -12.90 26.12 -9.59
N GLY A 378 -12.55 25.50 -10.72
CA GLY A 378 -13.09 25.75 -12.06
C GLY A 378 -12.40 26.87 -12.84
N SER A 379 -11.94 27.94 -12.18
CA SER A 379 -11.21 29.03 -12.84
C SER A 379 -10.00 29.50 -12.01
N LEU A 380 -8.95 29.89 -12.71
CA LEU A 380 -7.75 30.50 -12.14
C LEU A 380 -7.87 32.02 -12.23
N VAL A 381 -8.13 32.68 -11.09
CA VAL A 381 -8.08 34.14 -11.01
C VAL A 381 -6.63 34.61 -11.10
N LEU A 382 -6.35 35.50 -12.04
CA LEU A 382 -4.99 35.99 -12.26
C LEU A 382 -4.64 37.05 -11.19
N PRO A 383 -3.45 36.97 -10.56
CA PRO A 383 -3.01 37.98 -9.59
C PRO A 383 -2.91 39.38 -10.21
N LYS A 384 -2.63 39.43 -11.52
CA LYS A 384 -2.54 40.66 -12.30
C LYS A 384 -3.22 40.44 -13.65
N ALA A 385 -4.21 41.29 -13.95
CA ALA A 385 -4.85 41.30 -15.26
C ALA A 385 -3.84 41.68 -16.36
N PHE A 386 -3.93 41.04 -17.51
CA PHE A 386 -3.16 41.42 -18.70
C PHE A 386 -4.10 41.88 -19.81
N VAL A 387 -3.61 42.78 -20.66
CA VAL A 387 -4.41 43.44 -21.69
C VAL A 387 -3.95 42.95 -23.06
N LEU A 388 -4.88 42.34 -23.81
CA LEU A 388 -4.68 42.01 -25.22
C LEU A 388 -5.16 43.18 -26.08
N PRO A 389 -4.26 43.89 -26.78
CA PRO A 389 -4.66 44.90 -27.75
C PRO A 389 -5.14 44.22 -29.04
N MET A 390 -6.40 44.41 -29.39
CA MET A 390 -7.01 43.93 -30.63
C MET A 390 -7.48 45.13 -31.48
N GLY A 391 -6.52 45.88 -32.03
CA GLY A 391 -6.80 47.09 -32.80
C GLY A 391 -7.46 48.19 -31.94
N PRO A 392 -8.69 48.66 -32.27
CA PRO A 392 -9.40 49.68 -31.48
C PRO A 392 -9.99 49.14 -30.16
N VAL A 393 -9.90 47.83 -29.94
CA VAL A 393 -10.46 47.13 -28.78
C VAL A 393 -9.32 46.69 -27.84
N LYS A 394 -9.52 46.86 -26.53
CA LYS A 394 -8.65 46.31 -25.49
C LYS A 394 -9.44 45.30 -24.68
N LEU A 395 -8.96 44.06 -24.64
CA LEU A 395 -9.50 43.01 -23.78
C LEU A 395 -8.65 42.92 -22.51
N SER A 396 -9.24 43.14 -21.34
CA SER A 396 -8.56 42.98 -20.05
C SER A 396 -8.93 41.64 -19.44
N ILE A 397 -8.00 40.70 -19.40
CA ILE A 397 -8.21 39.33 -18.92
C ILE A 397 -7.88 39.25 -17.44
N THR A 398 -8.82 38.74 -16.65
CA THR A 398 -8.74 38.65 -15.18
C THR A 398 -8.76 37.21 -14.66
N ALA A 399 -9.24 36.25 -15.46
CA ALA A 399 -9.23 34.84 -15.08
C ALA A 399 -9.00 33.93 -16.30
N LEU A 400 -8.52 32.73 -16.04
CA LEU A 400 -8.38 31.65 -17.01
C LEU A 400 -9.27 30.48 -16.61
N HIS A 401 -9.83 29.78 -17.58
CA HIS A 401 -10.45 28.47 -17.38
C HIS A 401 -9.96 27.50 -18.45
N ILE A 402 -9.95 26.21 -18.13
CA ILE A 402 -9.58 25.15 -19.09
C ILE A 402 -10.79 24.26 -19.30
N GLY A 403 -10.98 23.81 -20.52
CA GLY A 403 -11.99 22.81 -20.83
C GLY A 403 -11.60 21.95 -22.02
N SER A 404 -12.48 21.03 -22.35
CA SER A 404 -12.37 20.16 -23.53
C SER A 404 -13.62 20.33 -24.40
N ASP A 405 -13.46 20.22 -25.70
CA ASP A 405 -14.53 20.30 -26.71
C ASP A 405 -14.28 19.22 -27.76
N GLU A 406 -15.34 18.61 -28.29
CA GLU A 406 -15.23 17.59 -29.34
C GLU A 406 -15.91 18.11 -30.60
N ARG A 407 -15.15 18.22 -31.69
CA ARG A 407 -15.67 18.68 -32.98
C ARG A 407 -15.22 17.76 -34.09
N ASN A 408 -16.18 17.29 -34.88
CA ASN A 408 -15.93 16.43 -36.03
C ASN A 408 -15.06 15.20 -35.71
N GLY A 409 -15.18 14.65 -34.49
CA GLY A 409 -14.39 13.50 -34.03
C GLY A 409 -12.96 13.82 -33.57
N VAL A 410 -12.57 15.10 -33.57
CA VAL A 410 -11.29 15.57 -33.02
C VAL A 410 -11.54 16.15 -31.62
N LYS A 411 -10.77 15.66 -30.64
CA LYS A 411 -10.79 16.18 -29.27
C LYS A 411 -9.88 17.41 -29.19
N TYR A 412 -10.47 18.54 -28.87
CA TYR A 412 -9.76 19.80 -28.61
C TYR A 412 -9.74 20.05 -27.11
N LYS A 413 -8.61 20.55 -26.62
CA LYS A 413 -8.52 21.24 -25.33
C LYS A 413 -8.58 22.74 -25.58
N TYR A 414 -9.10 23.52 -24.63
CA TYR A 414 -9.11 24.97 -24.77
C TYR A 414 -8.73 25.69 -23.48
N VAL A 415 -8.10 26.85 -23.65
CA VAL A 415 -7.95 27.85 -22.59
C VAL A 415 -8.88 29.01 -22.87
N GLY A 416 -9.81 29.25 -21.96
CA GLY A 416 -10.68 30.42 -21.97
C GLY A 416 -10.07 31.56 -21.17
N PHE A 417 -10.20 32.77 -21.71
CA PHE A 417 -9.71 34.02 -21.16
C PHE A 417 -10.91 34.88 -20.80
N ASP A 418 -11.22 34.95 -19.50
CA ASP A 418 -12.36 35.72 -19.00
C ASP A 418 -11.93 37.14 -18.66
N GLY A 419 -12.68 38.13 -19.16
CA GLY A 419 -12.27 39.52 -19.08
C GLY A 419 -13.30 40.53 -19.56
N GLY A 420 -13.02 41.82 -19.33
CA GLY A 420 -13.83 42.93 -19.83
C GLY A 420 -13.33 43.46 -21.18
N ILE A 421 -14.25 43.90 -22.04
CA ILE A 421 -13.94 44.49 -23.36
C ILE A 421 -14.14 46.01 -23.29
N SER A 422 -13.11 46.78 -23.68
CA SER A 422 -13.20 48.23 -23.82
C SER A 422 -12.93 48.66 -25.27
N ILE A 423 -13.82 49.49 -25.83
CA ILE A 423 -13.73 50.00 -27.21
C ILE A 423 -13.61 51.54 -27.20
N ASN A 424 -12.51 52.07 -27.73
CA ASN A 424 -12.30 53.52 -27.91
C ASN A 424 -12.43 53.90 -29.40
N PRO A 425 -13.15 54.98 -29.80
CA PRO A 425 -13.61 56.12 -28.99
C PRO A 425 -15.12 56.12 -28.65
N ALA A 426 -15.83 55.00 -28.82
CA ALA A 426 -17.29 54.96 -28.76
C ALA A 426 -17.87 54.87 -27.34
N GLY A 427 -17.06 54.69 -26.29
CA GLY A 427 -17.55 54.61 -24.91
C GLY A 427 -18.50 53.44 -24.65
N ILE A 428 -18.40 52.39 -25.47
CA ILE A 428 -19.20 51.17 -25.35
C ILE A 428 -18.44 50.22 -24.43
N ASP A 429 -19.01 49.93 -23.26
CA ASP A 429 -18.61 48.82 -22.41
C ASP A 429 -19.35 47.57 -22.88
N ALA A 430 -18.61 46.61 -23.43
CA ALA A 430 -19.16 45.32 -23.81
C ALA A 430 -18.70 44.26 -22.81
N ARG A 431 -19.62 43.37 -22.42
CA ARG A 431 -19.32 42.18 -21.62
C ARG A 431 -19.55 40.97 -22.52
N GLY A 432 -18.50 40.22 -22.80
CA GLY A 432 -18.57 39.01 -23.61
C GLY A 432 -18.02 37.81 -22.87
N ASP A 433 -18.54 36.63 -23.19
CA ASP A 433 -18.08 35.34 -22.66
C ASP A 433 -16.79 34.91 -23.38
N GLY A 434 -15.71 35.65 -23.10
CA GLY A 434 -14.34 35.18 -23.19
C GLY A 434 -13.78 34.92 -24.60
N LEU A 435 -12.50 35.25 -24.75
CA LEU A 435 -11.69 34.71 -25.84
C LEU A 435 -11.34 33.27 -25.47
N LYS A 436 -11.49 32.29 -26.37
CA LYS A 436 -11.07 30.90 -26.15
C LYS A 436 -10.01 30.52 -27.17
N TYR A 437 -8.94 29.89 -26.72
CA TYR A 437 -7.90 29.32 -27.57
C TYR A 437 -8.01 27.80 -27.54
N TYR A 438 -8.37 27.21 -28.68
CA TYR A 438 -8.52 25.77 -28.87
C TYR A 438 -7.25 25.18 -29.49
N PHE A 439 -6.89 23.97 -29.07
CA PHE A 439 -5.79 23.19 -29.62
C PHE A 439 -6.09 21.69 -29.57
N ALA A 440 -5.73 20.96 -30.62
CA ALA A 440 -5.82 19.51 -30.66
C ALA A 440 -4.80 18.89 -29.70
N GLU A 441 -5.09 17.71 -29.12
CA GLU A 441 -4.19 17.04 -28.17
C GLU A 441 -2.82 16.68 -28.76
N ASP A 442 -2.75 16.46 -30.07
CA ASP A 442 -1.52 16.19 -30.82
C ASP A 442 -0.80 17.46 -31.30
N GLY A 443 -1.36 18.65 -31.01
CA GLY A 443 -0.82 19.94 -31.44
C GLY A 443 -0.93 20.22 -32.95
N SER A 444 -1.65 19.40 -33.71
CA SER A 444 -1.76 19.50 -35.17
C SER A 444 -2.62 20.68 -35.66
N ASP A 445 -3.60 21.09 -34.84
CA ASP A 445 -4.56 22.16 -35.15
C ASP A 445 -4.79 23.06 -33.93
N HIS A 446 -4.98 24.36 -34.17
CA HIS A 446 -5.27 25.35 -33.14
C HIS A 446 -5.96 26.59 -33.72
N PHE A 447 -6.83 27.21 -32.92
CA PHE A 447 -7.53 28.44 -33.33
C PHE A 447 -8.04 29.25 -32.13
N PHE A 448 -8.21 30.56 -32.34
CA PHE A 448 -8.92 31.42 -31.40
C PHE A 448 -10.39 31.55 -31.80
N ARG A 449 -11.28 31.58 -30.80
CA ARG A 449 -12.71 31.84 -30.95
C ARG A 449 -13.13 32.89 -29.94
N ILE A 450 -13.95 33.85 -30.36
CA ILE A 450 -14.63 34.76 -29.45
C ILE A 450 -16.07 34.26 -29.35
N GLU A 451 -16.53 33.99 -28.12
CA GLU A 451 -17.92 33.60 -27.87
C GLU A 451 -18.68 34.75 -27.21
N GLY A 452 -19.91 34.99 -27.66
CA GLY A 452 -20.80 36.01 -27.10
C GLY A 452 -20.24 37.44 -27.11
N VAL A 453 -20.35 38.16 -28.22
CA VAL A 453 -20.22 39.64 -28.20
C VAL A 453 -21.60 40.24 -28.01
N GLY A 454 -21.95 40.61 -26.78
CA GLY A 454 -23.13 41.44 -26.49
C GLY A 454 -22.77 42.92 -26.56
N ILE A 455 -23.42 43.68 -27.45
CA ILE A 455 -23.35 45.14 -27.45
C ILE A 455 -24.62 45.64 -26.75
N ASP A 456 -24.45 46.35 -25.63
CA ASP A 456 -25.55 47.06 -24.97
C ASP A 456 -25.42 48.55 -25.31
N GLU A 457 -26.35 49.09 -26.12
CA GLU A 457 -26.29 50.47 -26.61
C GLU A 457 -27.34 51.32 -25.88
N ILE A 458 -26.91 52.30 -25.08
CA ILE A 458 -27.79 53.35 -24.54
C ILE A 458 -27.71 54.58 -25.45
N VAL A 459 -28.72 54.75 -26.31
CA VAL A 459 -28.86 55.96 -27.14
C VAL A 459 -29.62 57.04 -26.39
N VAL A 460 -28.92 58.11 -25.96
CA VAL A 460 -29.58 59.36 -25.55
C VAL A 460 -29.81 60.22 -26.80
N VAL A 461 -31.05 60.25 -27.28
CA VAL A 461 -31.43 61.02 -28.47
C VAL A 461 -31.52 62.51 -28.14
N VAL A 462 -30.60 63.32 -28.66
CA VAL A 462 -30.80 64.78 -28.81
C VAL A 462 -31.38 65.03 -30.21
N LEU A 463 -32.63 65.52 -30.23
CA LEU A 463 -33.58 65.53 -31.35
C LEU A 463 -33.12 66.17 -32.68
N TRP A 464 -31.98 66.85 -32.75
CA TRP A 464 -31.59 67.62 -33.95
C TRP A 464 -30.69 66.87 -34.95
N LYS A 465 -30.10 65.74 -34.57
CA LYS A 465 -29.28 64.92 -35.51
C LYS A 465 -30.08 63.88 -36.32
N LEU A 466 -31.35 63.61 -35.95
CA LEU A 466 -32.17 62.59 -36.62
C LEU A 466 -32.52 62.94 -38.08
N VAL A 467 -32.59 64.23 -38.41
CA VAL A 467 -32.94 64.68 -39.78
C VAL A 467 -31.78 64.48 -40.77
N ALA A 468 -30.53 64.49 -40.29
CA ALA A 468 -29.36 64.28 -41.15
C ALA A 468 -29.13 62.79 -41.47
N LEU A 469 -29.42 61.88 -40.53
CA LEU A 469 -29.22 60.44 -40.73
C LEU A 469 -30.25 59.84 -41.71
N ILE A 470 -31.50 60.30 -41.68
CA ILE A 470 -32.56 59.77 -42.56
C ILE A 470 -32.30 60.12 -44.04
N LYS A 471 -31.63 61.24 -44.36
CA LYS A 471 -31.27 61.60 -45.74
C LYS A 471 -30.11 60.77 -46.32
N VAL A 472 -29.19 60.28 -45.48
CA VAL A 472 -28.05 59.46 -45.93
C VAL A 472 -28.48 58.01 -46.15
N GLN A 473 -29.41 57.50 -45.33
CA GLN A 473 -29.89 56.13 -45.42
C GLN A 473 -30.79 55.87 -46.64
N TYR A 474 -31.53 56.89 -47.10
CA TYR A 474 -32.30 56.80 -48.35
C TYR A 474 -31.42 56.82 -49.62
N MET A 475 -30.21 57.38 -49.55
CA MET A 475 -29.30 57.45 -50.69
C MET A 475 -28.47 56.17 -50.88
N LEU A 476 -28.21 55.43 -49.79
CA LEU A 476 -27.51 54.13 -49.81
C LEU A 476 -28.42 52.96 -50.25
N PHE A 477 -29.71 52.99 -49.91
CA PHE A 477 -30.66 51.93 -50.33
C PHE A 477 -31.02 51.96 -51.84
N SER A 478 -30.79 53.07 -52.54
CA SER A 478 -31.01 53.15 -54.00
C SER A 478 -29.88 52.58 -54.85
N PHE A 479 -28.69 52.29 -54.27
CA PHE A 479 -27.56 51.73 -55.02
C PHE A 479 -27.50 50.19 -54.99
N GLU A 480 -27.97 49.53 -53.92
CA GLU A 480 -27.90 48.06 -53.78
C GLU A 480 -28.99 47.26 -54.53
N SER A 481 -29.99 47.91 -55.15
CA SER A 481 -31.07 47.22 -55.89
C SER A 481 -30.94 47.23 -57.41
N SER A 482 -29.92 47.89 -57.98
CA SER A 482 -29.76 48.03 -59.45
C SER A 482 -28.70 47.12 -60.09
N ASP A 483 -27.81 46.50 -59.30
CA ASP A 483 -26.66 45.74 -59.83
C ASP A 483 -26.90 44.22 -60.06
N SER A 484 -28.13 43.71 -59.89
CA SER A 484 -28.43 42.28 -60.10
C SER A 484 -29.24 41.95 -61.36
N ARG A 485 -29.52 42.94 -62.25
CA ARG A 485 -30.29 42.72 -63.49
C ARG A 485 -29.55 43.01 -64.80
N ILE A 486 -28.34 43.56 -64.78
CA ILE A 486 -27.57 43.88 -66.00
C ILE A 486 -26.52 42.80 -66.33
N ALA A 487 -26.10 41.97 -65.37
CA ALA A 487 -25.10 40.91 -65.58
C ALA A 487 -25.63 39.59 -66.19
N ARG A 488 -26.88 39.51 -66.65
CA ARG A 488 -27.49 38.29 -67.24
C ARG A 488 -28.04 38.41 -68.66
N ALA A 489 -27.66 39.46 -69.40
CA ALA A 489 -28.10 39.69 -70.79
C ALA A 489 -26.95 39.94 -71.81
N LEU A 490 -25.70 39.57 -71.51
CA LEU A 490 -24.55 39.69 -72.44
C LEU A 490 -23.73 38.39 -72.59
N LEU A 491 -24.42 37.24 -72.56
CA LEU A 491 -23.95 35.98 -73.12
C LEU A 491 -25.05 35.40 -74.03
N ASN A 492 -25.32 36.12 -75.13
CA ASN A 492 -25.71 35.66 -76.47
C ASN A 492 -25.98 36.87 -77.37
#